data_AF-A0A7W6SMK9-F1
#
_entry.id   AF-A0A7W6SMK9-F1
#
_cell.length_a   1.000
_cell.length_b   1.000
_cell.length_c   1.000
_cell.angle_alpha   90.00
_cell.angle_beta   90.00
_cell.angle_gamma   90.00
#
_symmetry.space_group_name_H-M   'P 1'
#
loop_
_entity.id
_entity.type
_entity.pdbx_description
1 polymer ?
#
loop_
_entity_poly.entity_id
_entity_poly.type
_entity_poly.pdbx_seq_one_letter_code
_entity_poly.pdbx_strand_id
1 'polypeptide(L)'
;MNILTADQLDVAERFAGKGGLKGADRFVGSDWSAGKSGAPLLVGALGALDCEVEEIIERHSHAIVIGCVREIRSSTRSAALAYWHGQYVAVDQQGAARLAEISVPVRGRSVV
;
A
#
# COMPACT_ATOMS: atom_id res chain seq x y z
N MET A 1 -7.75 1.01 1.98
CA MET A 1 -6.42 0.90 1.34
C MET A 1 -5.51 0.10 2.25
N ASN A 2 -4.75 -0.86 1.74
CA ASN A 2 -3.78 -1.63 2.53
C ASN A 2 -2.39 -1.50 1.89
N ILE A 3 -1.41 -1.04 2.66
CA ILE A 3 0.01 -0.96 2.31
C ILE A 3 0.65 -2.25 2.80
N LEU A 4 1.25 -3.01 1.89
CA LEU A 4 1.70 -4.37 2.17
C LEU A 4 3.11 -4.39 2.78
N THR A 5 3.33 -5.34 3.68
CA THR A 5 4.68 -5.69 4.16
C THR A 5 5.38 -6.59 3.14
N ALA A 6 6.71 -6.64 3.18
CA ALA A 6 7.53 -7.38 2.23
C ALA A 6 7.19 -8.89 2.14
N ASP A 7 6.68 -9.48 3.22
CA ASP A 7 6.25 -10.88 3.30
C ASP A 7 4.84 -11.14 2.76
N GLN A 8 4.08 -10.10 2.37
CA GLN A 8 2.72 -10.20 1.84
C GLN A 8 2.69 -10.20 0.29
N LEU A 9 3.69 -10.81 -0.33
CA LEU A 9 3.79 -10.95 -1.79
C LEU A 9 2.61 -11.75 -2.36
N ASP A 10 2.19 -12.80 -1.68
CA ASP A 10 1.08 -13.65 -2.08
C ASP A 10 -0.24 -12.87 -2.18
N VAL A 11 -0.50 -11.95 -1.25
CA VAL A 11 -1.64 -11.03 -1.29
C VAL A 11 -1.54 -10.10 -2.49
N ALA A 12 -0.37 -9.52 -2.74
CA ALA A 12 -0.15 -8.63 -3.88
C ALA A 12 -0.45 -9.33 -5.21
N GLU A 13 0.10 -10.53 -5.40
CA GLU A 13 -0.08 -11.32 -6.61
C GLU A 13 -1.54 -11.74 -6.82
N ARG A 14 -2.23 -12.15 -5.75
CA ARG A 14 -3.64 -12.54 -5.78
C ARG A 14 -4.53 -11.37 -6.23
N PHE A 15 -4.32 -10.18 -5.68
CA PHE A 15 -5.09 -8.98 -6.04
C PHE A 15 -4.70 -8.40 -7.41
N ALA A 16 -3.49 -8.69 -7.91
CA ALA A 16 -3.08 -8.40 -9.28
C ALA A 16 -3.69 -9.36 -10.33
N GLY A 17 -4.44 -10.38 -9.89
CA GLY A 17 -5.11 -11.34 -10.79
C GLY A 17 -4.27 -12.56 -11.16
N LYS A 18 -3.09 -12.74 -10.56
CA LYS A 18 -2.30 -13.96 -10.72
C LYS A 18 -3.10 -15.16 -10.18
N GLY A 19 -3.08 -16.27 -10.91
CA GLY A 19 -3.86 -17.46 -10.55
C GLY A 19 -5.37 -17.37 -10.86
N GLY A 20 -5.84 -16.28 -11.47
CA GLY A 20 -7.22 -16.19 -11.99
C GLY A 20 -8.32 -15.98 -10.96
N LEU A 21 -7.97 -15.74 -9.69
CA LEU A 21 -8.94 -15.49 -8.61
C LEU A 21 -9.70 -14.16 -8.83
N LYS A 22 -11.00 -14.17 -8.55
CA LYS A 22 -11.91 -13.04 -8.80
C LYS A 22 -12.79 -12.76 -7.59
N GLY A 23 -13.23 -11.50 -7.46
CA GLY A 23 -14.17 -11.11 -6.41
C GLY A 23 -13.73 -11.52 -5.00
N ALA A 24 -14.66 -12.13 -4.26
CA ALA A 24 -14.48 -12.54 -2.87
C ALA A 24 -13.37 -13.61 -2.69
N ASP A 25 -13.08 -14.41 -3.71
CA ASP A 25 -12.05 -15.46 -3.63
C ASP A 25 -10.66 -14.88 -3.37
N ARG A 26 -10.44 -13.60 -3.68
CA ARG A 26 -9.18 -12.90 -3.40
C ARG A 26 -8.92 -12.70 -1.90
N PHE A 27 -9.95 -12.75 -1.07
CA PHE A 27 -9.81 -12.55 0.37
C PHE A 27 -9.46 -13.83 1.13
N VAL A 28 -9.65 -15.01 0.51
CA VAL A 28 -9.38 -16.32 1.12
C VAL A 28 -7.89 -16.52 1.35
N GLY A 29 -7.51 -17.05 2.52
CA GLY A 29 -6.11 -17.38 2.84
C GLY A 29 -5.30 -16.23 3.44
N SER A 30 -5.97 -15.13 3.82
CA SER A 30 -5.36 -14.02 4.56
C SER A 30 -6.37 -13.51 5.58
N ASP A 31 -5.89 -12.93 6.68
CA ASP A 31 -6.76 -12.43 7.75
C ASP A 31 -7.21 -11.00 7.47
N TRP A 32 -8.51 -10.76 7.56
CA TRP A 32 -9.13 -9.45 7.33
C TRP A 32 -10.04 -9.09 8.49
N SER A 33 -10.17 -7.80 8.74
CA SER A 33 -11.10 -7.27 9.73
C SER A 33 -11.76 -6.01 9.19
N ALA A 34 -13.01 -5.76 9.58
CA ALA A 34 -13.70 -4.56 9.16
C ALA A 34 -13.06 -3.31 9.80
N GLY A 35 -12.91 -2.27 9.00
CA GLY A 35 -12.74 -0.90 9.49
C GLY A 35 -14.08 -0.30 9.95
N LYS A 36 -14.04 0.93 10.47
CA LYS A 36 -15.25 1.70 10.84
C LYS A 36 -16.29 1.86 9.72
N SER A 37 -15.87 1.97 8.47
CA SER A 37 -16.76 2.05 7.30
C SER A 37 -17.33 0.69 6.87
N GLY A 38 -16.81 -0.41 7.44
CA GLY A 38 -17.06 -1.77 6.99
C GLY A 38 -16.08 -2.28 5.94
N ALA A 39 -15.17 -1.43 5.41
CA ALA A 39 -14.17 -1.86 4.44
C ALA A 39 -13.20 -2.91 5.03
N PRO A 40 -12.78 -3.92 4.24
CA PRO A 40 -11.85 -4.94 4.71
C PRO A 40 -10.42 -4.39 4.83
N LEU A 41 -9.89 -4.41 6.05
CA LEU A 41 -8.51 -4.08 6.38
C LEU A 41 -7.70 -5.36 6.60
N LEU A 42 -6.57 -5.46 5.93
CA LEU A 42 -5.68 -6.61 6.00
C LEU A 42 -4.96 -6.62 7.36
N VAL A 43 -5.09 -7.71 8.10
CA VAL A 43 -4.39 -7.90 9.37
C VAL A 43 -2.89 -8.06 9.08
N GLY A 44 -2.06 -7.33 9.83
CA GLY A 44 -0.60 -7.36 9.66
C GLY A 44 -0.07 -6.54 8.48
N ALA A 45 -0.91 -5.81 7.75
CA ALA A 45 -0.47 -4.82 6.76
C ALA A 45 0.51 -3.81 7.39
N LEU A 46 1.41 -3.25 6.58
CA LEU A 46 2.33 -2.21 7.03
C LEU A 46 1.54 -1.00 7.54
N GLY A 47 0.55 -0.61 6.76
CA GLY A 47 -0.48 0.34 7.13
C GLY A 47 -1.79 0.01 6.45
N ALA A 48 -2.91 0.22 7.13
CA ALA A 48 -4.25 0.05 6.58
C ALA A 48 -5.04 1.32 6.87
N LEU A 49 -5.64 1.89 5.82
CA LEU A 49 -6.45 3.09 5.90
C LEU A 49 -7.88 2.72 5.53
N ASP A 50 -8.79 2.99 6.46
CA ASP A 50 -10.21 2.94 6.21
C ASP A 50 -10.71 4.33 5.81
N CYS A 51 -11.36 4.42 4.65
CA CYS A 51 -11.75 5.69 4.06
C CYS A 51 -13.19 5.64 3.58
N GLU A 52 -13.89 6.74 3.77
CA GLU A 52 -15.14 7.02 3.05
C GLU A 52 -14.81 7.82 1.79
N VAL A 53 -15.45 7.48 0.66
CA VAL A 53 -15.22 8.20 -0.60
C VAL A 53 -15.86 9.59 -0.51
N GLU A 54 -15.05 10.62 -0.74
CA GLU A 54 -15.47 12.02 -0.73
C GLU A 54 -15.68 12.53 -2.16
N GLU A 55 -14.80 12.17 -3.09
CA GLU A 55 -14.89 12.57 -4.49
C GLU A 55 -14.35 11.48 -5.41
N ILE A 56 -14.97 11.33 -6.59
CA ILE A 56 -14.47 10.51 -7.68
C ILE A 56 -14.34 11.38 -8.93
N ILE A 57 -13.12 11.48 -9.46
CA ILE A 57 -12.81 12.22 -10.67
C ILE A 57 -12.49 11.24 -11.79
N GLU A 58 -13.42 11.06 -12.73
CA GLU A 58 -13.25 10.14 -13.86
C GLU A 58 -12.29 10.69 -14.94
N ARG A 59 -11.42 9.82 -15.47
CA ARG A 59 -10.41 10.11 -16.49
C ARG A 59 -10.25 8.93 -17.45
N HIS A 60 -11.03 8.93 -18.53
CA HIS A 60 -11.01 7.88 -19.57
C HIS A 60 -11.09 6.47 -18.97
N SER A 61 -9.96 5.76 -18.85
CA SER A 61 -9.88 4.38 -18.37
C SER A 61 -9.72 4.25 -16.86
N HIS A 62 -9.52 5.35 -16.13
CA HIS A 62 -9.25 5.35 -14.70
C HIS A 62 -10.05 6.44 -13.97
N ALA A 63 -10.13 6.35 -12.65
CA ALA A 63 -10.67 7.40 -11.81
C ALA A 63 -9.69 7.73 -10.68
N ILE A 64 -9.63 9.01 -10.32
CA ILE A 64 -8.95 9.46 -9.10
C ILE A 64 -10.02 9.43 -8.00
N VAL A 65 -9.81 8.62 -6.97
CA VAL A 65 -10.72 8.50 -5.84
C VAL A 65 -10.09 9.20 -4.64
N ILE A 66 -10.77 10.24 -4.14
CA ILE A 66 -10.36 11.01 -2.97
C ILE A 66 -11.20 10.50 -1.80
N GLY A 67 -10.52 10.01 -0.75
CA GLY A 67 -11.17 9.43 0.42
C GLY A 67 -10.84 10.15 1.71
N CYS A 68 -11.85 10.39 2.54
CA CYS A 68 -11.70 10.89 3.90
C CYS A 68 -11.37 9.75 4.85
N VAL A 69 -10.19 9.81 5.49
CA VAL A 69 -9.70 8.74 6.38
C VAL A 69 -10.49 8.74 7.69
N ARG A 70 -11.10 7.59 8.04
CA ARG A 70 -11.88 7.38 9.27
C ARG A 70 -11.13 6.58 10.33
N GLU A 71 -10.23 5.72 9.89
CA GLU A 71 -9.38 4.89 10.75
C GLU A 71 -8.04 4.61 10.06
N ILE A 72 -6.97 4.56 10.85
CA ILE A 72 -5.66 4.11 10.42
C ILE A 72 -5.21 3.00 11.37
N ARG A 73 -4.71 1.90 10.81
CA ARG A 73 -3.99 0.86 11.54
C ARG A 73 -2.59 0.75 10.98
N SER A 74 -1.60 0.53 11.84
CA SER A 74 -0.22 0.30 11.45
C SER A 74 0.32 -0.92 12.18
N SER A 75 1.24 -1.63 11.53
CA SER A 75 1.98 -2.70 12.20
C SER A 75 3.32 -2.18 12.73
N THR A 76 3.94 -2.96 13.61
CA THR A 76 5.32 -2.75 14.06
C THR A 76 6.35 -3.27 13.05
N ARG A 77 5.90 -3.90 11.96
CA ARG A 77 6.77 -4.41 10.89
C ARG A 77 7.33 -3.22 10.11
N SER A 78 8.57 -3.33 9.65
CA SER A 78 9.29 -2.19 9.05
C SER A 78 9.59 -2.32 7.56
N ALA A 79 9.50 -3.53 6.99
CA ALA A 79 9.78 -3.77 5.58
C ALA A 79 8.52 -3.69 4.73
N ALA A 80 8.48 -2.76 3.79
CA ALA A 80 7.42 -2.58 2.81
C ALA A 80 7.66 -3.45 1.56
N LEU A 81 6.56 -3.86 0.91
CA LEU A 81 6.60 -4.41 -0.43
C LEU A 81 6.50 -3.28 -1.45
N ALA A 82 7.56 -3.06 -2.23
CA ALA A 82 7.55 -2.14 -3.36
C ALA A 82 7.46 -2.90 -4.68
N TYR A 83 6.91 -2.25 -5.70
CA TYR A 83 6.94 -2.74 -7.07
C TYR A 83 7.79 -1.79 -7.91
N TRP A 84 8.87 -2.31 -8.48
CA TRP A 84 9.84 -1.53 -9.22
C TRP A 84 10.34 -2.32 -10.44
N HIS A 85 10.35 -1.68 -11.60
CA HIS A 85 10.85 -2.26 -12.85
C HIS A 85 10.24 -3.65 -13.16
N GLY A 86 8.94 -3.80 -12.94
CA GLY A 86 8.21 -5.03 -13.20
C GLY A 86 8.43 -6.15 -12.17
N GLN A 87 9.08 -5.86 -11.04
CA GLN A 87 9.43 -6.83 -10.01
C GLN A 87 9.02 -6.34 -8.62
N TYR A 88 8.70 -7.28 -7.73
CA TYR A 88 8.51 -6.98 -6.32
C TYR A 88 9.85 -6.95 -5.59
N VAL A 89 10.05 -5.93 -4.75
CA VAL A 89 11.26 -5.76 -3.94
C VAL A 89 10.89 -5.40 -2.50
N ALA A 90 11.65 -5.91 -1.55
CA ALA A 90 11.52 -5.51 -0.15
C ALA A 90 12.26 -4.18 0.08
N VAL A 91 11.63 -3.25 0.79
CA VAL A 91 12.25 -1.99 1.20
C VAL A 91 12.09 -1.84 2.70
N ASP A 92 13.19 -1.87 3.44
CA ASP A 92 13.22 -1.59 4.87
C ASP A 92 13.79 -0.20 5.15
N GLN A 93 13.82 0.23 6.41
CA GLN A 93 14.32 1.56 6.79
C GLN A 93 15.82 1.79 6.45
N GLN A 94 16.62 0.74 6.37
CA GLN A 94 18.04 0.85 5.99
C GLN A 94 18.20 1.01 4.47
N GLY A 95 17.40 0.28 3.69
CA GLY A 95 17.31 0.42 2.24
C GLY A 95 16.63 1.71 1.79
N ALA A 96 15.60 2.17 2.50
CA ALA A 96 14.87 3.41 2.22
C ALA A 96 15.76 4.65 2.42
N ALA A 97 16.57 4.69 3.49
CA ALA A 97 17.53 5.78 3.71
C ALA A 97 18.53 5.90 2.55
N ARG A 98 19.06 4.76 2.08
CA ARG A 98 20.00 4.72 0.95
C ARG A 98 19.34 5.11 -0.38
N LEU A 99 18.06 4.79 -0.59
CA LEU A 99 17.29 5.19 -1.79
C LEU A 99 16.92 6.68 -1.77
N ALA A 100 16.62 7.24 -0.60
CA ALA A 100 16.29 8.66 -0.43
C ALA A 100 17.51 9.57 -0.70
N GLU A 101 18.71 9.15 -0.29
CA GLU A 101 19.96 9.86 -0.56
C GLU A 101 20.30 9.98 -2.06
N ILE A 102 19.90 8.99 -2.86
CA ILE A 102 20.20 8.94 -4.31
C ILE A 102 19.14 9.72 -5.11
N SER A 103 17.90 9.81 -4.61
CA SER A 103 16.74 10.25 -5.40
C SER A 103 16.32 11.70 -5.15
N VAL A 104 16.74 12.31 -4.04
CA VAL A 104 16.45 13.71 -3.73
C VAL A 104 17.68 14.56 -4.11
N PRO A 105 17.61 15.50 -5.06
CA PRO A 105 18.67 16.47 -5.22
C PRO A 105 18.76 17.26 -3.91
N VAL A 106 19.84 17.06 -3.16
CA VAL A 106 20.16 17.87 -1.98
C VAL A 106 20.26 19.31 -2.47
N ARG A 107 19.22 20.13 -2.27
CA ARG A 107 19.36 21.58 -2.39
C ARG A 107 20.38 21.98 -1.34
N GLY A 108 21.58 22.34 -1.80
CA GLY A 108 22.64 22.86 -0.95
C GLY A 108 22.08 23.95 -0.05
N ARG A 109 22.24 23.78 1.27
CA ARG A 109 22.06 24.86 2.23
C ARG A 109 23.06 25.97 1.86
N SER A 110 22.58 27.06 1.26
CA SER A 110 23.34 28.31 1.28
C SER A 110 23.38 28.76 2.74
N VAL A 111 24.56 28.62 3.34
CA VAL A 111 24.91 29.30 4.58
C VAL A 111 24.93 30.79 4.27
N VAL A 112 24.11 31.54 4.99
CA VAL A 112 24.32 32.98 5.25
C VAL A 112 24.44 33.12 6.75
#